data_AF-A0A3C1UF11-F1
#
_entry.id   AF-A0A3C1UF11-F1
#
_cell.length_a   1.000
_cell.length_b   1.000
_cell.length_c   1.000
_cell.angle_alpha   90.00
_cell.angle_beta   90.00
_cell.angle_gamma   90.00
#
_symmetry.space_group_name_H-M   'P 1'
#
loop_
_entity.id
_entity.type
_entity.pdbx_description
1 polymer ?
#
loop_
_entity_poly.entity_id
_entity_poly.type
_entity_poly.pdbx_seq_one_letter_code
_entity_poly.pdbx_strand_id
1 'polypeptide(L)'
;MTNLTEIKLSPNLKYIGNYAFQNSGIANDINLPYGLKICGSGVFRNTKVKHILVPGSVTTLGLDAFAENKNLEELILNKSSWSNLADWDITGIPTSCKLYVPVGSENLYKKNPKLGKLKVTEGSYDFTFNNANAHDTHYHMTVTSDNPVTVDGVTYAGEAKYVYHPANMQLTSYNRFTADNYETDVTNGANKKYLMTKIDDSTLDMCSHVTEVNIDKMKHLRHIGRRAFFYTGIQKFTVPSTCVYIGEMAFASCQKLSELMLLNNEKRTWGGQFYGQNATGFKCYTHWRSYYKYSDSVEGWKIFVGDTNRPIDRLEAYFIADQGAKAYAFSVLQDVDWNATGLNAYYVTGYNVEEKMVYTHKVTDSYRGVGLLIDGFKTDSIYKLKKAETISPKPDKNYLVGNAREEVVVTNKDQWTSQYLFSESNKNFWRSSTSYTLKPGSAYLKIQDFAVKDINSFGIDIYSQAPGDINGDG
;
A
#
# COMPACT_ATOMS: atom_id res chain seq x y z
N MET A 1 -34.71 -27.07 30.98
CA MET A 1 -34.21 -26.69 29.65
C MET A 1 -35.38 -26.64 28.70
N THR A 2 -35.48 -25.65 27.80
CA THR A 2 -36.52 -25.65 26.76
C THR A 2 -36.20 -26.65 25.65
N ASN A 3 -37.20 -27.12 24.90
CA ASN A 3 -37.00 -28.04 23.75
C ASN A 3 -36.41 -27.36 22.48
N LEU A 4 -36.10 -26.06 22.52
CA LEU A 4 -35.46 -25.35 21.41
C LEU A 4 -34.01 -25.84 21.23
N THR A 5 -33.73 -26.57 20.16
CA THR A 5 -32.42 -27.19 19.87
C THR A 5 -31.62 -26.49 18.78
N GLU A 6 -32.25 -25.58 18.04
CA GLU A 6 -31.61 -24.81 16.99
C GLU A 6 -32.25 -23.42 16.85
N ILE A 7 -31.48 -22.45 16.37
CA ILE A 7 -32.00 -21.15 15.94
C ILE A 7 -31.32 -20.66 14.67
N LYS A 8 -32.07 -19.89 13.87
CA LYS A 8 -31.54 -19.09 12.77
C LYS A 8 -31.92 -17.63 13.00
N LEU A 9 -30.92 -16.78 13.20
CA LEU A 9 -31.14 -15.37 13.44
C LEU A 9 -31.40 -14.63 12.11
N SER A 10 -32.32 -13.66 12.15
CA SER A 10 -32.56 -12.79 11.00
C SER A 10 -31.38 -11.85 10.79
N PRO A 11 -30.88 -11.65 9.55
CA PRO A 11 -29.77 -10.74 9.30
C PRO A 11 -30.11 -9.26 9.52
N ASN A 12 -31.40 -8.94 9.67
CA ASN A 12 -31.87 -7.59 10.00
C ASN A 12 -32.08 -7.36 11.50
N LEU A 13 -31.81 -8.37 12.34
CA LEU A 13 -32.01 -8.30 13.79
C LEU A 13 -31.15 -7.21 14.42
N LYS A 14 -31.77 -6.36 15.25
CA LYS A 14 -31.10 -5.23 15.92
C LYS A 14 -30.94 -5.40 17.43
N TYR A 15 -31.82 -6.18 18.03
CA TYR A 15 -31.93 -6.34 19.47
C TYR A 15 -32.29 -7.78 19.82
N ILE A 16 -31.60 -8.34 20.81
CA ILE A 16 -32.01 -9.57 21.49
C ILE A 16 -32.15 -9.24 22.98
N GLY A 17 -33.31 -9.57 23.55
CA GLY A 17 -33.62 -9.26 24.95
C GLY A 17 -32.84 -10.10 25.95
N ASN A 18 -32.91 -9.67 27.21
CA ASN A 18 -32.31 -10.41 28.32
C ASN A 18 -32.92 -11.81 28.41
N TYR A 19 -32.06 -12.81 28.62
CA TYR A 19 -32.40 -14.22 28.85
C TYR A 19 -33.19 -14.89 27.70
N ALA A 20 -33.20 -14.30 26.50
CA ALA A 20 -34.08 -14.75 25.39
C ALA A 20 -33.94 -16.23 25.03
N PHE A 21 -32.73 -16.80 25.13
CA PHE A 21 -32.44 -18.21 24.87
C PHE A 21 -31.77 -18.91 26.06
N GLN A 22 -31.93 -18.37 27.27
CA GLN A 22 -31.36 -18.97 28.48
C GLN A 22 -31.93 -20.38 28.71
N ASN A 23 -31.08 -21.31 29.15
CA ASN A 23 -31.46 -22.70 29.45
C ASN A 23 -32.09 -23.44 28.25
N SER A 24 -31.75 -23.05 27.02
CA SER A 24 -32.23 -23.73 25.81
C SER A 24 -31.32 -24.90 25.41
N GLY A 25 -31.85 -25.82 24.61
CA GLY A 25 -31.11 -26.97 24.08
C GLY A 25 -30.30 -26.66 22.83
N ILE A 26 -30.14 -25.37 22.47
CA ILE A 26 -29.52 -24.91 21.22
C ILE A 26 -28.10 -25.45 21.10
N ALA A 27 -27.82 -26.16 20.00
CA ALA A 27 -26.53 -26.82 19.77
C ALA A 27 -25.84 -26.41 18.46
N ASN A 28 -26.52 -25.69 17.56
CA ASN A 28 -25.92 -25.17 16.34
C ASN A 28 -25.08 -23.92 16.61
N ASP A 29 -24.21 -23.57 15.65
CA ASP A 29 -23.37 -22.37 15.73
C ASP A 29 -24.21 -21.09 15.79
N ILE A 30 -23.79 -20.18 16.66
CA ILE A 30 -24.46 -18.89 16.85
C ILE A 30 -23.62 -17.79 16.22
N ASN A 31 -23.98 -17.48 14.98
CA ASN A 31 -23.42 -16.32 14.28
C ASN A 31 -24.35 -15.12 14.44
N LEU A 32 -23.99 -14.19 15.32
CA LEU A 32 -24.77 -12.97 15.48
C LEU A 32 -24.65 -12.11 14.20
N PRO A 33 -25.76 -11.57 13.67
CA PRO A 33 -25.74 -10.87 12.39
C PRO A 33 -25.06 -9.51 12.45
N TYR A 34 -24.31 -9.18 11.40
CA TYR A 34 -23.69 -7.86 11.31
C TYR A 34 -24.76 -6.76 11.18
N GLY A 35 -24.82 -5.90 12.19
CA GLY A 35 -25.84 -4.88 12.36
C GLY A 35 -26.69 -5.07 13.62
N LEU A 36 -26.56 -6.20 14.33
CA LEU A 36 -27.07 -6.37 15.69
C LEU A 36 -26.37 -5.37 16.62
N LYS A 37 -27.14 -4.57 17.35
CA LYS A 37 -26.58 -3.53 18.23
C LYS A 37 -26.58 -3.97 19.69
N ILE A 38 -27.64 -4.64 20.14
CA ILE A 38 -27.81 -5.00 21.55
C ILE A 38 -28.07 -6.51 21.68
N CYS A 39 -27.29 -7.14 22.54
CA CYS A 39 -27.43 -8.52 22.97
C CYS A 39 -27.54 -8.52 24.51
N GLY A 40 -28.74 -8.84 25.03
CA GLY A 40 -29.08 -8.72 26.45
C GLY A 40 -28.31 -9.67 27.38
N SER A 41 -28.44 -9.42 28.68
CA SER A 41 -27.87 -10.27 29.75
C SER A 41 -28.39 -11.69 29.67
N GLY A 42 -27.51 -12.68 29.84
CA GLY A 42 -27.83 -14.09 29.91
C GLY A 42 -28.46 -14.69 28.65
N VAL A 43 -28.36 -14.00 27.51
CA VAL A 43 -29.09 -14.34 26.28
C VAL A 43 -28.89 -15.78 25.82
N PHE A 44 -27.68 -16.32 25.87
CA PHE A 44 -27.33 -17.71 25.55
C PHE A 44 -26.74 -18.42 26.77
N ARG A 45 -27.16 -18.05 27.99
CA ARG A 45 -26.66 -18.68 29.20
C ARG A 45 -27.17 -20.13 29.31
N ASN A 46 -26.29 -21.06 29.64
CA ASN A 46 -26.58 -22.48 29.84
C ASN A 46 -27.27 -23.13 28.62
N THR A 47 -26.61 -23.06 27.45
CA THR A 47 -27.03 -23.74 26.21
C THR A 47 -26.04 -24.84 25.84
N LYS A 48 -26.20 -25.47 24.65
CA LYS A 48 -25.32 -26.54 24.16
C LYS A 48 -24.42 -26.11 22.99
N VAL A 49 -24.36 -24.82 22.71
CA VAL A 49 -23.61 -24.23 21.59
C VAL A 49 -22.11 -24.49 21.71
N LYS A 50 -21.47 -24.72 20.56
CA LYS A 50 -20.02 -24.95 20.46
C LYS A 50 -19.26 -23.73 19.96
N HIS A 51 -19.84 -22.98 19.04
CA HIS A 51 -19.21 -21.82 18.44
C HIS A 51 -20.14 -20.60 18.50
N ILE A 52 -19.59 -19.47 18.93
CA ILE A 52 -20.31 -18.19 18.98
C ILE A 52 -19.46 -17.10 18.33
N LEU A 53 -20.04 -16.41 17.36
CA LEU A 53 -19.47 -15.21 16.74
C LEU A 53 -20.24 -13.95 17.17
N VAL A 54 -19.52 -13.03 17.83
CA VAL A 54 -19.99 -11.68 18.16
C VAL A 54 -19.30 -10.66 17.23
N PRO A 55 -20.00 -10.12 16.22
CA PRO A 55 -19.42 -9.16 15.30
C PRO A 55 -19.18 -7.79 15.97
N GLY A 56 -18.32 -6.97 15.38
CA GLY A 56 -17.95 -5.65 15.88
C GLY A 56 -19.10 -4.64 15.90
N SER A 57 -20.19 -4.93 15.18
CA SER A 57 -21.42 -4.12 15.18
C SER A 57 -22.16 -4.11 16.52
N VAL A 58 -21.95 -5.11 17.39
CA VAL A 58 -22.57 -5.17 18.72
C VAL A 58 -21.98 -4.07 19.60
N THR A 59 -22.84 -3.19 20.11
CA THR A 59 -22.47 -2.08 20.99
C THR A 59 -22.75 -2.35 22.46
N THR A 60 -23.69 -3.26 22.73
CA THR A 60 -24.04 -3.68 24.10
C THR A 60 -24.12 -5.20 24.15
N LEU A 61 -23.31 -5.80 25.01
CA LEU A 61 -23.29 -7.24 25.27
C LEU A 61 -23.44 -7.46 26.77
N GLY A 62 -24.53 -8.09 27.19
CA GLY A 62 -24.82 -8.34 28.60
C GLY A 62 -23.78 -9.24 29.28
N LEU A 63 -23.52 -8.99 30.56
CA LEU A 63 -22.34 -9.49 31.28
C LEU A 63 -22.27 -11.03 31.36
N ASP A 64 -23.40 -11.73 31.38
CA ASP A 64 -23.53 -13.18 31.51
C ASP A 64 -24.04 -13.85 30.22
N ALA A 65 -23.97 -13.16 29.08
CA ALA A 65 -24.54 -13.58 27.81
C ALA A 65 -24.17 -15.02 27.40
N PHE A 66 -22.98 -15.50 27.78
CA PHE A 66 -22.44 -16.80 27.42
C PHE A 66 -22.07 -17.69 28.61
N ALA A 67 -22.46 -17.32 29.83
CA ALA A 67 -22.18 -18.12 31.02
C ALA A 67 -22.81 -19.53 30.92
N GLU A 68 -22.23 -20.49 31.63
CA GLU A 68 -22.68 -21.89 31.74
C GLU A 68 -22.71 -22.69 30.43
N ASN A 69 -22.11 -22.19 29.35
CA ASN A 69 -21.95 -22.96 28.11
C ASN A 69 -20.77 -23.93 28.21
N LYS A 70 -21.03 -25.10 28.82
CA LYS A 70 -20.03 -26.14 29.14
C LYS A 70 -19.43 -26.83 27.93
N ASN A 71 -20.05 -26.70 26.75
CA ASN A 71 -19.58 -27.27 25.50
C ASN A 71 -18.96 -26.22 24.56
N LEU A 72 -18.76 -24.98 25.01
CA LEU A 72 -18.23 -23.92 24.17
C LEU A 72 -16.77 -24.21 23.82
N GLU A 73 -16.50 -24.40 22.54
CA GLU A 73 -15.18 -24.69 21.97
C GLU A 73 -14.53 -23.41 21.41
N GLU A 74 -15.34 -22.51 20.83
CA GLU A 74 -14.89 -21.27 20.20
C GLU A 74 -15.80 -20.08 20.52
N LEU A 75 -15.18 -18.96 20.90
CA LEU A 75 -15.82 -17.67 21.05
C LEU A 75 -15.04 -16.62 20.25
N ILE A 76 -15.71 -15.90 19.36
CA ILE A 76 -15.12 -14.81 18.59
C ILE A 76 -15.72 -13.49 19.06
N LEU A 77 -14.87 -12.55 19.48
CA LEU A 77 -15.28 -11.22 19.92
C LEU A 77 -14.62 -10.15 19.06
N ASN A 78 -15.28 -9.70 18.00
CA ASN A 78 -14.64 -8.82 17.01
C ASN A 78 -14.64 -7.33 17.40
N LYS A 79 -14.18 -7.02 18.62
CA LYS A 79 -14.04 -5.63 19.09
C LYS A 79 -13.04 -5.55 20.23
N SER A 80 -12.01 -4.71 20.10
CA SER A 80 -10.99 -4.60 21.15
C SER A 80 -11.55 -4.08 22.48
N SER A 81 -12.58 -3.23 22.45
CA SER A 81 -13.15 -2.61 23.66
C SER A 81 -13.75 -3.59 24.66
N TRP A 82 -14.07 -4.84 24.27
CA TRP A 82 -14.56 -5.85 25.23
C TRP A 82 -13.49 -6.34 26.19
N SER A 83 -12.20 -6.11 25.91
CA SER A 83 -11.11 -6.45 26.83
C SER A 83 -11.24 -5.77 28.20
N ASN A 84 -11.95 -4.64 28.27
CA ASN A 84 -12.05 -3.80 29.47
C ASN A 84 -13.17 -4.23 30.44
N LEU A 85 -13.99 -5.21 30.06
CA LEU A 85 -15.14 -5.61 30.89
C LEU A 85 -14.70 -6.62 31.96
N ALA A 86 -14.39 -6.11 33.15
CA ALA A 86 -13.95 -6.92 34.30
C ALA A 86 -15.07 -7.77 34.90
N ASP A 87 -16.33 -7.35 34.74
CA ASP A 87 -17.48 -7.95 35.41
C ASP A 87 -18.14 -9.11 34.66
N TRP A 88 -17.68 -9.46 33.46
CA TRP A 88 -18.26 -10.55 32.66
C TRP A 88 -18.36 -11.87 33.41
N ASP A 89 -19.51 -12.53 33.38
CA ASP A 89 -19.63 -13.87 33.93
C ASP A 89 -19.28 -14.89 32.84
N ILE A 90 -18.15 -15.58 33.04
CA ILE A 90 -17.70 -16.69 32.19
C ILE A 90 -17.76 -18.04 32.94
N THR A 91 -18.47 -18.09 34.07
CA THR A 91 -18.63 -19.31 34.86
C THR A 91 -19.14 -20.43 33.96
N GLY A 92 -18.56 -21.63 34.09
CA GLY A 92 -18.97 -22.80 33.31
C GLY A 92 -18.49 -22.82 31.86
N ILE A 93 -17.86 -21.77 31.33
CA ILE A 93 -17.16 -21.84 30.03
C ILE A 93 -15.84 -22.61 30.23
N PRO A 94 -15.54 -23.65 29.41
CA PRO A 94 -14.28 -24.37 29.50
C PRO A 94 -13.08 -23.44 29.28
N THR A 95 -12.04 -23.54 30.12
CA THR A 95 -10.77 -22.80 29.91
C THR A 95 -10.04 -23.23 28.63
N SER A 96 -10.40 -24.38 28.06
CA SER A 96 -9.96 -24.84 26.75
C SER A 96 -10.57 -24.09 25.57
N CYS A 97 -11.66 -23.34 25.79
CA CYS A 97 -12.33 -22.54 24.77
C CYS A 97 -11.34 -21.55 24.13
N LYS A 98 -11.31 -21.53 22.80
CA LYS A 98 -10.51 -20.58 22.04
C LYS A 98 -11.26 -19.26 21.96
N LEU A 99 -10.62 -18.19 22.43
CA LEU A 99 -11.13 -16.84 22.33
C LEU A 99 -10.38 -16.09 21.23
N TYR A 100 -11.02 -15.91 20.07
CA TYR A 100 -10.49 -15.12 18.96
C TYR A 100 -10.84 -13.65 19.12
N VAL A 101 -9.82 -12.79 19.04
CA VAL A 101 -9.94 -11.33 19.25
C VAL A 101 -9.26 -10.55 18.12
N PRO A 102 -9.48 -9.22 17.98
CA PRO A 102 -8.88 -8.48 16.88
C PRO A 102 -7.36 -8.47 16.99
N VAL A 103 -6.69 -8.49 15.84
CA VAL A 103 -5.23 -8.31 15.76
C VAL A 103 -4.83 -7.03 16.51
N GLY A 104 -3.77 -7.13 17.31
CA GLY A 104 -3.27 -6.07 18.19
C GLY A 104 -3.94 -5.99 19.57
N SER A 105 -4.98 -6.80 19.85
CA SER A 105 -5.72 -6.75 21.12
C SER A 105 -5.49 -7.94 22.06
N GLU A 106 -4.75 -8.97 21.64
CA GLU A 106 -4.54 -10.20 22.42
C GLU A 106 -4.03 -9.93 23.84
N ASN A 107 -3.03 -9.06 23.98
CA ASN A 107 -2.47 -8.72 25.30
C ASN A 107 -3.47 -8.01 26.22
N LEU A 108 -4.41 -7.23 25.68
CA LEU A 108 -5.45 -6.58 26.48
C LEU A 108 -6.43 -7.63 27.03
N TYR A 109 -6.83 -8.57 26.18
CA TYR A 109 -7.71 -9.67 26.59
C TYR A 109 -7.04 -10.65 27.55
N LYS A 110 -5.77 -10.99 27.36
CA LYS A 110 -5.01 -11.84 28.29
C LYS A 110 -4.88 -11.23 29.69
N LYS A 111 -4.83 -9.89 29.79
CA LYS A 111 -4.79 -9.17 31.08
C LYS A 111 -6.16 -9.08 31.76
N ASN A 112 -7.26 -9.33 31.04
CA ASN A 112 -8.59 -9.33 31.65
C ASN A 112 -8.68 -10.49 32.66
N PRO A 113 -9.11 -10.25 33.91
CA PRO A 113 -9.08 -11.26 34.99
C PRO A 113 -10.00 -12.46 34.75
N LYS A 114 -10.93 -12.35 33.80
CA LYS A 114 -11.92 -13.38 33.48
C LYS A 114 -11.67 -13.92 32.08
N LEU A 115 -11.80 -13.10 31.04
CA LEU A 115 -11.57 -13.53 29.65
C LEU A 115 -10.16 -14.06 29.40
N GLY A 116 -9.15 -13.54 30.12
CA GLY A 116 -7.78 -14.04 30.05
C GLY A 116 -7.60 -15.49 30.55
N LYS A 117 -8.62 -16.08 31.19
CA LYS A 117 -8.62 -17.50 31.58
C LYS A 117 -8.91 -18.45 30.40
N LEU A 118 -9.41 -17.92 29.28
CA LEU A 118 -9.62 -18.69 28.04
C LEU A 118 -8.34 -18.71 27.20
N LYS A 119 -8.31 -19.54 26.15
CA LYS A 119 -7.20 -19.55 25.18
C LYS A 119 -7.32 -18.37 24.22
N VAL A 120 -6.86 -17.20 24.66
CA VAL A 120 -6.90 -15.96 23.87
C VAL A 120 -5.90 -16.04 22.71
N THR A 121 -6.36 -15.75 21.50
CA THR A 121 -5.54 -15.64 20.29
C THR A 121 -6.14 -14.60 19.33
N GLU A 122 -5.33 -14.04 18.43
CA GLU A 122 -5.81 -13.08 17.43
C GLU A 122 -6.49 -13.78 16.26
N GLY A 123 -7.39 -13.08 15.58
CA GLY A 123 -8.06 -13.59 14.38
C GLY A 123 -9.58 -13.53 14.43
N SER A 124 -10.15 -12.59 15.18
CA SER A 124 -11.58 -12.33 15.09
C SER A 124 -11.95 -11.65 13.76
N TYR A 125 -13.22 -11.78 13.40
CA TYR A 125 -13.77 -11.27 12.15
C TYR A 125 -15.25 -10.94 12.31
N ASP A 126 -15.84 -10.31 11.30
CA ASP A 126 -17.28 -10.04 11.24
C ASP A 126 -18.03 -11.05 10.35
N PHE A 127 -17.44 -11.40 9.20
CA PHE A 127 -18.04 -12.32 8.25
C PHE A 127 -16.98 -13.05 7.41
N THR A 128 -17.39 -14.17 6.81
CA THR A 128 -16.58 -14.98 5.89
C THR A 128 -17.06 -14.81 4.45
N PHE A 129 -16.23 -15.22 3.50
CA PHE A 129 -16.59 -15.21 2.08
C PHE A 129 -17.60 -16.33 1.77
N ASN A 130 -18.70 -16.01 1.08
CA ASN A 130 -19.63 -16.99 0.48
C ASN A 130 -20.11 -18.15 1.38
N ASN A 131 -20.37 -17.90 2.68
CA ASN A 131 -20.73 -18.95 3.65
C ASN A 131 -19.69 -20.08 3.74
N ALA A 132 -18.47 -19.86 3.26
CA ALA A 132 -17.43 -20.85 3.40
C ALA A 132 -17.20 -21.07 4.90
N ASN A 133 -17.06 -22.35 5.24
CA ASN A 133 -16.71 -22.77 6.58
C ASN A 133 -15.52 -21.93 7.04
N ALA A 134 -15.64 -21.26 8.18
CA ALA A 134 -14.62 -20.34 8.68
C ALA A 134 -13.25 -21.03 8.83
N HIS A 135 -13.25 -22.36 8.96
CA HIS A 135 -12.06 -23.20 9.06
C HIS A 135 -11.48 -23.65 7.71
N ASP A 136 -12.18 -23.41 6.59
CA ASP A 136 -11.78 -23.78 5.22
C ASP A 136 -11.45 -22.56 4.33
N THR A 137 -11.37 -21.35 4.90
CA THR A 137 -11.07 -20.10 4.18
C THR A 137 -9.70 -19.50 4.55
N HIS A 138 -9.06 -18.84 3.59
CA HIS A 138 -7.72 -18.23 3.70
C HIS A 138 -7.73 -16.79 4.20
N TYR A 139 -8.91 -16.21 4.44
CA TYR A 139 -9.05 -14.85 4.90
C TYR A 139 -10.47 -14.63 5.39
N HIS A 140 -10.60 -13.72 6.34
CA HIS A 140 -11.89 -13.24 6.83
C HIS A 140 -11.99 -11.73 6.65
N MET A 141 -13.18 -11.18 6.91
CA MET A 141 -13.44 -9.76 6.73
C MET A 141 -13.95 -9.13 8.01
N THR A 142 -13.50 -7.90 8.24
CA THR A 142 -14.03 -7.01 9.28
C THR A 142 -14.53 -5.74 8.64
N VAL A 143 -15.74 -5.33 8.97
CA VAL A 143 -16.33 -4.07 8.53
C VAL A 143 -15.64 -2.92 9.26
N THR A 144 -15.11 -1.98 8.50
CA THR A 144 -14.43 -0.79 9.02
C THR A 144 -15.36 0.41 9.12
N SER A 145 -16.46 0.41 8.35
CA SER A 145 -17.52 1.41 8.43
C SER A 145 -18.84 0.79 7.99
N ASP A 146 -19.91 0.99 8.76
CA ASP A 146 -21.28 0.57 8.43
C ASP A 146 -22.11 1.69 7.75
N ASN A 147 -21.44 2.78 7.35
CA ASN A 147 -22.05 3.87 6.59
C ASN A 147 -21.99 3.57 5.08
N PRO A 148 -23.13 3.59 4.37
CA PRO A 148 -23.12 3.37 2.93
C PRO A 148 -22.20 4.33 2.17
N VAL A 149 -21.49 3.80 1.16
CA VAL A 149 -20.54 4.56 0.34
C VAL A 149 -20.81 4.29 -1.13
N THR A 150 -20.80 5.33 -1.96
CA THR A 150 -20.95 5.20 -3.42
C THR A 150 -19.63 5.54 -4.10
N VAL A 151 -19.10 4.58 -4.87
CA VAL A 151 -17.83 4.71 -5.60
C VAL A 151 -18.01 4.09 -6.98
N ASP A 152 -17.53 4.78 -8.02
CA ASP A 152 -17.64 4.36 -9.43
C ASP A 152 -19.09 4.00 -9.85
N GLY A 153 -20.08 4.72 -9.32
CA GLY A 153 -21.50 4.50 -9.60
C GLY A 153 -22.13 3.29 -8.88
N VAL A 154 -21.39 2.61 -8.01
CA VAL A 154 -21.90 1.47 -7.21
C VAL A 154 -22.01 1.88 -5.73
N THR A 155 -23.17 1.64 -5.13
CA THR A 155 -23.39 1.84 -3.69
C THR A 155 -23.13 0.56 -2.91
N TYR A 156 -22.25 0.64 -1.93
CA TYR A 156 -21.91 -0.40 -0.97
C TYR A 156 -22.56 -0.09 0.39
N ALA A 157 -22.83 -1.12 1.17
CA ALA A 157 -23.37 -0.99 2.53
C ALA A 157 -22.37 -0.34 3.51
N GLY A 158 -21.10 -0.31 3.13
CA GLY A 158 -20.01 0.31 3.88
C GLY A 158 -18.67 -0.14 3.36
N GLU A 159 -17.65 -0.05 4.21
CA GLU A 159 -16.29 -0.45 3.89
C GLU A 159 -15.84 -1.61 4.80
N ALA A 160 -15.00 -2.49 4.26
CA ALA A 160 -14.40 -3.58 5.00
C ALA A 160 -12.92 -3.78 4.66
N LYS A 161 -12.28 -4.64 5.44
CA LYS A 161 -10.87 -5.04 5.32
C LYS A 161 -10.72 -6.55 5.40
N TYR A 162 -9.74 -7.09 4.70
CA TYR A 162 -9.25 -8.46 4.91
C TYR A 162 -8.46 -8.51 6.21
N VAL A 163 -8.68 -9.53 7.04
CA VAL A 163 -8.02 -9.70 8.34
C VAL A 163 -7.35 -11.07 8.45
N TYR A 164 -6.37 -11.14 9.35
CA TYR A 164 -5.69 -12.37 9.73
C TYR A 164 -6.66 -13.42 10.25
N HIS A 165 -6.42 -14.67 9.85
CA HIS A 165 -7.07 -15.83 10.43
C HIS A 165 -6.03 -16.91 10.81
N PRO A 166 -6.06 -17.50 12.02
CA PRO A 166 -5.01 -18.42 12.46
C PRO A 166 -4.89 -19.72 11.67
N ALA A 167 -5.95 -20.16 10.98
CA ALA A 167 -5.83 -21.33 10.11
C ALA A 167 -5.00 -21.04 8.84
N ASN A 168 -4.81 -19.78 8.45
CA ASN A 168 -4.14 -19.40 7.19
C ASN A 168 -2.74 -20.02 7.06
N MET A 169 -1.98 -20.08 8.16
CA MET A 169 -0.63 -20.69 8.14
C MET A 169 -0.65 -22.21 7.94
N GLN A 170 -1.76 -22.88 8.30
CA GLN A 170 -1.89 -24.34 8.28
C GLN A 170 -2.56 -24.86 7.00
N LEU A 171 -3.31 -24.01 6.29
CA LEU A 171 -4.03 -24.35 5.07
C LEU A 171 -3.11 -24.38 3.83
N THR A 172 -2.13 -25.29 3.84
CA THR A 172 -1.07 -25.36 2.81
C THR A 172 -1.53 -25.79 1.43
N SER A 173 -2.77 -26.26 1.27
CA SER A 173 -3.35 -26.65 -0.03
C SER A 173 -3.65 -25.45 -0.94
N TYR A 174 -3.55 -24.21 -0.46
CA TYR A 174 -3.94 -23.01 -1.20
C TYR A 174 -2.79 -22.02 -1.33
N ASN A 175 -2.25 -21.88 -2.54
CA ASN A 175 -1.09 -21.02 -2.80
C ASN A 175 -1.45 -19.59 -3.28
N ARG A 176 -2.74 -19.25 -3.30
CA ARG A 176 -3.26 -18.01 -3.90
C ARG A 176 -4.16 -17.25 -2.93
N PHE A 177 -3.91 -15.95 -2.81
CA PHE A 177 -4.83 -14.97 -2.25
C PHE A 177 -5.33 -14.05 -3.37
N THR A 178 -6.63 -13.79 -3.42
CA THR A 178 -7.24 -12.85 -4.38
C THR A 178 -8.10 -11.87 -3.62
N ALA A 179 -7.81 -10.59 -3.79
CA ALA A 179 -8.62 -9.50 -3.25
C ALA A 179 -9.49 -8.90 -4.35
N ASP A 180 -10.78 -8.83 -4.09
CA ASP A 180 -11.77 -8.22 -4.97
C ASP A 180 -12.10 -6.79 -4.53
N ASN A 181 -12.80 -6.04 -5.38
CA ASN A 181 -13.21 -4.67 -5.07
C ASN A 181 -14.24 -4.62 -3.93
N TYR A 182 -15.01 -5.70 -3.76
CA TYR A 182 -16.03 -5.82 -2.75
C TYR A 182 -16.18 -7.27 -2.30
N GLU A 183 -16.64 -7.45 -1.06
CA GLU A 183 -17.07 -8.74 -0.54
C GLU A 183 -18.53 -8.69 -0.12
N THR A 184 -19.21 -9.83 -0.16
CA THR A 184 -20.63 -9.93 0.23
C THR A 184 -20.75 -10.70 1.54
N ASP A 185 -21.40 -10.11 2.54
CA ASP A 185 -21.81 -10.83 3.75
C ASP A 185 -23.10 -11.61 3.47
N VAL A 186 -22.90 -12.82 2.95
CA VAL A 186 -23.97 -13.76 2.58
C VAL A 186 -24.52 -14.48 3.81
N THR A 187 -23.68 -14.68 4.83
CA THR A 187 -23.97 -15.56 5.97
C THR A 187 -24.96 -14.91 6.92
N ASN A 188 -24.67 -13.68 7.37
CA ASN A 188 -25.45 -13.03 8.43
C ASN A 188 -25.73 -11.54 8.17
N GLY A 189 -25.33 -11.01 7.01
CA GLY A 189 -25.46 -9.58 6.66
C GLY A 189 -26.55 -9.23 5.65
N ALA A 190 -27.46 -10.15 5.30
CA ALA A 190 -28.51 -9.94 4.29
C ALA A 190 -27.97 -9.59 2.89
N ASN A 191 -26.88 -10.25 2.46
CA ASN A 191 -26.22 -10.00 1.18
C ASN A 191 -25.70 -8.56 1.00
N LYS A 192 -25.36 -7.89 2.12
CA LYS A 192 -24.70 -6.58 2.05
C LYS A 192 -23.34 -6.71 1.40
N LYS A 193 -23.08 -5.81 0.44
CA LYS A 193 -21.78 -5.67 -0.21
C LYS A 193 -20.96 -4.61 0.51
N TYR A 194 -19.73 -4.93 0.87
CA TYR A 194 -18.79 -3.99 1.48
C TYR A 194 -17.66 -3.71 0.50
N LEU A 195 -17.35 -2.43 0.29
CA LEU A 195 -16.20 -2.02 -0.49
C LEU A 195 -14.93 -2.43 0.26
N MET A 196 -14.06 -3.21 -0.38
CA MET A 196 -12.80 -3.63 0.23
C MET A 196 -11.75 -2.55 0.04
N THR A 197 -11.21 -2.05 1.15
CA THR A 197 -10.29 -0.90 1.11
C THR A 197 -8.98 -1.13 1.83
N LYS A 198 -8.84 -2.23 2.61
CA LYS A 198 -7.62 -2.51 3.36
C LYS A 198 -7.30 -4.01 3.39
N ILE A 199 -6.00 -4.28 3.43
CA ILE A 199 -5.43 -5.56 3.86
C ILE A 199 -4.82 -5.26 5.23
N ASP A 200 -5.39 -5.83 6.28
CA ASP A 200 -5.06 -5.47 7.66
C ASP A 200 -3.73 -6.06 8.13
N ASP A 201 -3.35 -5.68 9.34
CA ASP A 201 -2.17 -6.23 10.01
C ASP A 201 -2.18 -7.76 10.00
N SER A 202 -1.02 -8.32 9.68
CA SER A 202 -0.73 -9.76 9.68
C SER A 202 -1.64 -10.64 8.81
N THR A 203 -2.41 -10.08 7.87
CA THR A 203 -3.42 -10.83 7.08
C THR A 203 -2.89 -12.17 6.51
N LEU A 204 -1.70 -12.16 5.90
CA LEU A 204 -1.00 -13.32 5.35
C LEU A 204 0.37 -13.55 6.02
N ASP A 205 0.53 -13.13 7.28
CA ASP A 205 1.78 -13.31 8.02
C ASP A 205 2.18 -14.80 8.06
N MET A 206 3.45 -15.07 7.77
CA MET A 206 4.06 -16.41 7.74
C MET A 206 3.44 -17.41 6.76
N CYS A 207 2.60 -16.95 5.82
CA CYS A 207 1.98 -17.81 4.81
C CYS A 207 2.94 -18.08 3.64
N SER A 208 4.05 -18.79 3.91
CA SER A 208 5.14 -19.04 2.94
C SER A 208 4.72 -19.86 1.72
N HIS A 209 3.63 -20.60 1.81
CA HIS A 209 3.02 -21.36 0.73
C HIS A 209 2.19 -20.47 -0.23
N VAL A 210 1.79 -19.26 0.20
CA VAL A 210 1.09 -18.29 -0.65
C VAL A 210 2.11 -17.63 -1.57
N THR A 211 2.10 -18.02 -2.84
CA THR A 211 3.02 -17.52 -3.88
C THR A 211 2.36 -16.53 -4.83
N GLU A 212 1.03 -16.51 -4.87
CA GLU A 212 0.25 -15.66 -5.76
C GLU A 212 -0.68 -14.75 -4.93
N VAL A 213 -0.49 -13.44 -5.06
CA VAL A 213 -1.33 -12.42 -4.40
C VAL A 213 -1.86 -11.50 -5.49
N ASN A 214 -3.13 -11.66 -5.82
CA ASN A 214 -3.81 -10.92 -6.89
C ASN A 214 -4.67 -9.83 -6.29
N ILE A 215 -4.26 -8.58 -6.45
CA ILE A 215 -4.99 -7.40 -5.94
C ILE A 215 -5.52 -6.49 -7.05
N ASP A 216 -5.39 -6.88 -8.33
CA ASP A 216 -5.74 -6.07 -9.49
C ASP A 216 -7.21 -5.64 -9.52
N LYS A 217 -8.09 -6.44 -8.94
CA LYS A 217 -9.52 -6.15 -8.83
C LYS A 217 -9.86 -5.23 -7.66
N MET A 218 -8.98 -5.11 -6.66
CA MET A 218 -9.18 -4.26 -5.47
C MET A 218 -8.81 -2.81 -5.78
N LYS A 219 -9.58 -2.18 -6.66
CA LYS A 219 -9.31 -0.83 -7.22
C LYS A 219 -9.23 0.28 -6.18
N HIS A 220 -9.79 0.05 -4.99
CA HIS A 220 -9.86 1.02 -3.90
C HIS A 220 -9.01 0.64 -2.69
N LEU A 221 -7.97 -0.19 -2.87
CA LEU A 221 -7.00 -0.50 -1.82
C LEU A 221 -6.29 0.79 -1.35
N ARG A 222 -6.52 1.15 -0.09
CA ARG A 222 -5.98 2.33 0.58
C ARG A 222 -4.89 2.02 1.60
N HIS A 223 -4.86 0.81 2.15
CA HIS A 223 -4.01 0.47 3.29
C HIS A 223 -3.53 -0.98 3.25
N ILE A 224 -2.22 -1.15 3.44
CA ILE A 224 -1.58 -2.45 3.69
C ILE A 224 -0.99 -2.41 5.09
N GLY A 225 -1.44 -3.32 5.96
CA GLY A 225 -1.10 -3.34 7.38
C GLY A 225 0.32 -3.81 7.69
N ARG A 226 0.69 -3.69 8.96
CA ARG A 226 1.95 -4.19 9.52
C ARG A 226 2.03 -5.70 9.29
N ARG A 227 3.17 -6.18 8.77
CA ARG A 227 3.42 -7.60 8.48
C ARG A 227 2.37 -8.28 7.58
N ALA A 228 1.57 -7.51 6.83
CA ALA A 228 0.45 -8.05 6.04
C ALA A 228 0.84 -9.19 5.10
N PHE A 229 2.04 -9.15 4.52
CA PHE A 229 2.59 -10.21 3.66
C PHE A 229 3.93 -10.76 4.19
N PHE A 230 4.24 -10.55 5.47
CA PHE A 230 5.53 -10.96 6.03
C PHE A 230 5.76 -12.46 5.82
N TYR A 231 6.95 -12.82 5.33
CA TYR A 231 7.32 -14.22 5.10
C TYR A 231 6.38 -15.00 4.17
N THR A 232 5.73 -14.32 3.23
CA THR A 232 4.98 -14.98 2.13
C THR A 232 5.92 -15.42 1.00
N GLY A 233 5.42 -16.32 0.15
CA GLY A 233 6.14 -16.84 -1.02
C GLY A 233 6.01 -15.99 -2.29
N ILE A 234 5.52 -14.74 -2.18
CA ILE A 234 5.29 -13.84 -3.31
C ILE A 234 6.58 -13.52 -4.07
N GLN A 235 6.50 -13.39 -5.39
CA GLN A 235 7.67 -13.15 -6.25
C GLN A 235 7.80 -11.71 -6.73
N LYS A 236 6.66 -11.08 -7.00
CA LYS A 236 6.54 -9.68 -7.39
C LYS A 236 5.30 -9.10 -6.75
N PHE A 237 5.31 -7.81 -6.46
CA PHE A 237 4.14 -7.12 -5.96
C PHE A 237 4.11 -5.67 -6.43
N THR A 238 2.94 -5.18 -6.84
CA THR A 238 2.73 -3.79 -7.21
C THR A 238 1.78 -3.15 -6.21
N VAL A 239 2.27 -2.22 -5.41
CA VAL A 239 1.42 -1.40 -4.53
C VAL A 239 0.72 -0.34 -5.41
N PRO A 240 -0.62 -0.36 -5.50
CA PRO A 240 -1.36 0.55 -6.37
C PRO A 240 -1.25 2.00 -5.90
N SER A 241 -1.46 2.96 -6.81
CA SER A 241 -1.41 4.39 -6.52
C SER A 241 -2.47 4.82 -5.51
N THR A 242 -3.58 4.08 -5.38
CA THR A 242 -4.62 4.32 -4.38
C THR A 242 -4.17 4.01 -2.95
N CYS A 243 -3.12 3.20 -2.76
CA CYS A 243 -2.64 2.82 -1.45
C CYS A 243 -1.85 3.97 -0.81
N VAL A 244 -2.39 4.52 0.29
CA VAL A 244 -1.84 5.68 1.01
C VAL A 244 -0.98 5.29 2.21
N TYR A 245 -1.01 4.03 2.66
CA TYR A 245 -0.25 3.56 3.81
C TYR A 245 0.30 2.14 3.62
N ILE A 246 1.59 1.95 3.97
CA ILE A 246 2.25 0.64 4.05
C ILE A 246 2.77 0.43 5.49
N GLY A 247 2.32 -0.63 6.15
CA GLY A 247 2.73 -0.96 7.50
C GLY A 247 4.18 -1.44 7.60
N GLU A 248 4.73 -1.34 8.82
CA GLU A 248 6.05 -1.88 9.14
C GLU A 248 6.13 -3.37 8.77
N MET A 249 7.26 -3.81 8.20
CA MET A 249 7.52 -5.19 7.80
C MET A 249 6.51 -5.81 6.81
N ALA A 250 5.65 -5.01 6.15
CA ALA A 250 4.58 -5.53 5.30
C ALA A 250 5.07 -6.54 4.24
N PHE A 251 6.27 -6.34 3.67
CA PHE A 251 6.89 -7.21 2.66
C PHE A 251 8.27 -7.75 3.12
N ALA A 252 8.58 -7.65 4.40
CA ALA A 252 9.83 -8.18 4.93
C ALA A 252 9.81 -9.72 4.93
N SER A 253 11.00 -10.31 4.78
CA SER A 253 11.26 -11.74 4.76
C SER A 253 10.48 -12.52 3.68
N CYS A 254 9.92 -11.83 2.67
CA CYS A 254 9.39 -12.49 1.47
C CYS A 254 10.57 -12.94 0.61
N GLN A 255 11.09 -14.13 0.88
CA GLN A 255 12.39 -14.60 0.36
C GLN A 255 12.40 -14.84 -1.16
N LYS A 256 11.23 -14.92 -1.79
CA LYS A 256 11.08 -15.03 -3.25
C LYS A 256 10.78 -13.69 -3.92
N LEU A 257 10.51 -12.64 -3.15
CA LEU A 257 10.15 -11.33 -3.67
C LEU A 257 11.40 -10.71 -4.31
N SER A 258 11.39 -10.62 -5.63
CA SER A 258 12.46 -10.03 -6.45
C SER A 258 12.16 -8.57 -6.82
N GLU A 259 10.89 -8.18 -6.83
CA GLU A 259 10.47 -6.86 -7.28
C GLU A 259 9.26 -6.35 -6.50
N LEU A 260 9.40 -5.15 -5.93
CA LEU A 260 8.31 -4.40 -5.31
C LEU A 260 8.14 -3.06 -6.03
N MET A 261 7.07 -2.92 -6.81
CA MET A 261 6.73 -1.67 -7.50
C MET A 261 5.82 -0.82 -6.62
N LEU A 262 6.19 0.44 -6.39
CA LEU A 262 5.40 1.43 -5.67
C LEU A 262 4.82 2.44 -6.66
N LEU A 263 3.58 2.23 -7.12
CA LEU A 263 2.95 3.18 -8.04
C LEU A 263 2.82 4.56 -7.38
N ASN A 264 2.91 5.61 -8.19
CA ASN A 264 3.04 6.98 -7.70
C ASN A 264 1.89 7.38 -6.77
N ASN A 265 2.24 7.86 -5.58
CA ASN A 265 1.32 8.48 -4.64
C ASN A 265 2.12 9.41 -3.72
N GLU A 266 2.02 10.72 -3.98
CA GLU A 266 2.74 11.77 -3.25
C GLU A 266 2.38 11.78 -1.75
N LYS A 267 1.18 11.34 -1.40
CA LYS A 267 0.64 11.30 -0.03
C LYS A 267 0.95 10.00 0.70
N ARG A 268 1.57 9.00 0.05
CA ARG A 268 1.86 7.72 0.70
C ARG A 268 2.76 7.91 1.92
N THR A 269 2.39 7.27 3.01
CA THR A 269 3.15 7.17 4.26
C THR A 269 3.43 5.70 4.58
N TRP A 270 4.32 5.45 5.53
CA TRP A 270 4.62 4.09 5.97
C TRP A 270 4.96 4.03 7.46
N GLY A 271 4.65 2.90 8.09
CA GLY A 271 4.84 2.69 9.52
C GLY A 271 6.30 2.41 9.94
N GLY A 272 7.19 2.14 8.98
CA GLY A 272 8.59 1.80 9.24
C GLY A 272 9.22 1.08 8.05
N GLN A 273 10.31 0.35 8.31
CA GLN A 273 10.96 -0.50 7.31
C GLN A 273 10.01 -1.61 6.87
N PHE A 274 9.56 -1.56 5.62
CA PHE A 274 8.55 -2.48 5.07
C PHE A 274 9.12 -3.57 4.15
N TYR A 275 10.43 -3.55 3.85
CA TYR A 275 11.13 -4.62 3.14
C TYR A 275 12.50 -4.91 3.77
N GLY A 276 13.08 -6.05 3.43
CA GLY A 276 14.32 -6.60 3.98
C GLY A 276 14.25 -8.12 4.02
N GLN A 277 15.39 -8.83 4.00
CA GLN A 277 15.45 -10.31 3.88
C GLN A 277 14.66 -10.86 2.68
N ASN A 278 14.64 -10.13 1.57
CA ASN A 278 13.97 -10.53 0.33
C ASN A 278 14.92 -11.35 -0.57
N ALA A 279 14.50 -11.67 -1.80
CA ALA A 279 15.31 -12.43 -2.74
C ALA A 279 16.65 -11.75 -3.05
N THR A 280 17.66 -12.55 -3.41
CA THR A 280 18.92 -12.03 -3.97
C THR A 280 18.61 -11.18 -5.19
N GLY A 281 19.17 -9.96 -5.23
CA GLY A 281 18.90 -9.00 -6.31
C GLY A 281 17.57 -8.25 -6.19
N PHE A 282 16.84 -8.37 -5.07
CA PHE A 282 15.58 -7.65 -4.86
C PHE A 282 15.72 -6.14 -5.09
N LYS A 283 14.73 -5.57 -5.78
CA LYS A 283 14.59 -4.12 -6.00
C LYS A 283 13.20 -3.61 -5.60
N CYS A 284 13.20 -2.49 -4.88
CA CYS A 284 12.01 -1.69 -4.64
C CYS A 284 12.06 -0.47 -5.56
N TYR A 285 11.03 -0.30 -6.38
CA TYR A 285 10.94 0.77 -7.35
C TYR A 285 9.93 1.83 -6.91
N THR A 286 10.33 3.10 -6.92
CA THR A 286 9.43 4.23 -6.63
C THR A 286 9.44 5.25 -7.76
N HIS A 287 8.37 6.03 -7.88
CA HIS A 287 8.27 7.05 -8.92
C HIS A 287 9.40 8.07 -8.77
N TRP A 288 10.07 8.42 -9.87
CA TRP A 288 11.24 9.30 -9.88
C TRP A 288 11.02 10.64 -9.16
N ARG A 289 9.87 11.31 -9.36
CA ARG A 289 9.54 12.57 -8.65
C ARG A 289 9.39 12.41 -7.13
N SER A 290 9.16 11.20 -6.65
CA SER A 290 9.04 10.90 -5.21
C SER A 290 10.25 10.17 -4.64
N TYR A 291 11.26 9.85 -5.46
CA TYR A 291 12.40 9.04 -5.03
C TYR A 291 13.08 9.63 -3.79
N TYR A 292 13.30 10.95 -3.75
CA TYR A 292 13.96 11.61 -2.61
C TYR A 292 13.25 11.33 -1.28
N LYS A 293 11.91 11.37 -1.26
CA LYS A 293 11.08 11.10 -0.07
C LYS A 293 11.30 9.67 0.45
N TYR A 294 11.43 8.71 -0.45
CA TYR A 294 11.71 7.32 -0.08
C TYR A 294 13.17 7.15 0.34
N SER A 295 14.12 7.70 -0.40
CA SER A 295 15.54 7.56 -0.08
C SER A 295 15.89 8.12 1.28
N ASP A 296 15.34 9.29 1.64
CA ASP A 296 15.60 9.94 2.93
C ASP A 296 15.09 9.09 4.11
N SER A 297 13.95 8.40 3.93
CA SER A 297 13.44 7.50 4.97
C SER A 297 14.21 6.18 5.03
N VAL A 298 14.47 5.58 3.87
CA VAL A 298 15.12 4.28 3.73
C VAL A 298 16.59 4.34 4.19
N GLU A 299 17.23 5.50 4.12
CA GLU A 299 18.61 5.69 4.58
C GLU A 299 18.79 5.36 6.07
N GLY A 300 17.76 5.61 6.89
CA GLY A 300 17.74 5.32 8.32
C GLY A 300 17.31 3.89 8.68
N TRP A 301 16.97 3.05 7.70
CA TRP A 301 16.51 1.68 7.96
C TRP A 301 17.67 0.74 8.29
N LYS A 302 17.36 -0.32 9.04
CA LYS A 302 18.37 -1.25 9.57
C LYS A 302 18.64 -2.37 8.58
N ILE A 303 19.88 -2.86 8.59
CA ILE A 303 20.23 -4.12 7.94
C ILE A 303 19.69 -5.25 8.82
N PHE A 304 18.82 -6.09 8.27
CA PHE A 304 18.33 -7.27 9.00
C PHE A 304 19.40 -8.36 9.03
N VAL A 305 19.34 -9.23 10.05
CA VAL A 305 20.23 -10.38 10.17
C VAL A 305 20.11 -11.24 8.91
N GLY A 306 21.24 -11.49 8.23
CA GLY A 306 21.28 -12.25 6.97
C GLY A 306 21.23 -11.41 5.68
N ASP A 307 20.90 -10.12 5.76
CA ASP A 307 21.09 -9.20 4.62
C ASP A 307 22.55 -8.72 4.58
N THR A 308 23.13 -8.63 3.38
CA THR A 308 24.44 -7.99 3.13
C THR A 308 24.31 -6.55 2.65
N ASN A 309 23.26 -6.24 1.88
CA ASN A 309 23.02 -4.92 1.29
C ASN A 309 22.17 -4.04 2.21
N ARG A 310 22.45 -2.74 2.24
CA ARG A 310 21.58 -1.79 2.95
C ARG A 310 20.21 -1.71 2.25
N PRO A 311 19.14 -1.35 2.97
CA PRO A 311 17.85 -1.11 2.34
C PRO A 311 17.88 -0.08 1.20
N ILE A 312 18.74 0.95 1.30
CA ILE A 312 18.90 2.00 0.29
C ILE A 312 19.57 1.50 -1.01
N ASP A 313 20.38 0.44 -0.94
CA ASP A 313 21.04 -0.14 -2.12
C ASP A 313 20.04 -0.89 -3.02
N ARG A 314 18.89 -1.25 -2.44
CA ARG A 314 17.78 -1.95 -3.08
C ARG A 314 16.69 -1.02 -3.59
N LEU A 315 16.75 0.28 -3.26
CA LEU A 315 15.81 1.28 -3.76
C LEU A 315 16.28 1.82 -5.12
N GLU A 316 15.38 1.81 -6.10
CA GLU A 316 15.59 2.40 -7.43
C GLU A 316 14.38 3.24 -7.86
N ALA A 317 14.61 4.22 -8.73
CA ALA A 317 13.56 5.01 -9.34
C ALA A 317 12.97 4.29 -10.58
N TYR A 318 11.73 4.64 -10.94
CA TYR A 318 11.21 4.42 -12.28
C TYR A 318 10.65 5.71 -12.86
N PHE A 319 10.68 5.80 -14.19
CA PHE A 319 10.11 6.86 -15.00
C PHE A 319 8.90 6.35 -15.77
N ILE A 320 7.89 7.20 -15.91
CA ILE A 320 6.76 7.03 -16.81
C ILE A 320 6.44 8.41 -17.38
N ALA A 321 6.18 8.47 -18.68
CA ALA A 321 5.84 9.70 -19.36
C ALA A 321 4.35 9.99 -19.29
N ASP A 322 4.02 11.26 -19.08
CA ASP A 322 2.68 11.81 -19.18
C ASP A 322 2.21 11.79 -20.65
N GLN A 323 0.89 11.69 -20.84
CA GLN A 323 0.29 11.68 -22.17
C GLN A 323 0.67 12.94 -22.97
N GLY A 324 1.13 12.74 -24.21
CA GLY A 324 1.52 13.82 -25.12
C GLY A 324 2.91 14.42 -24.88
N ALA A 325 3.66 13.98 -23.87
CA ALA A 325 5.05 14.38 -23.68
C ALA A 325 5.94 13.77 -24.78
N LYS A 326 6.92 14.56 -25.26
CA LYS A 326 7.91 14.14 -26.27
C LYS A 326 9.33 14.07 -25.72
N ALA A 327 9.61 14.84 -24.68
CA ALA A 327 10.86 14.81 -23.92
C ALA A 327 10.57 15.32 -22.49
N TYR A 328 11.53 15.18 -21.59
CA TYR A 328 11.50 15.75 -20.24
C TYR A 328 12.78 16.47 -19.89
N ALA A 329 12.67 17.58 -19.17
CA ALA A 329 13.76 18.08 -18.34
C ALA A 329 13.66 17.41 -16.96
N PHE A 330 14.69 16.65 -16.62
CA PHE A 330 14.65 15.56 -15.66
C PHE A 330 15.79 15.67 -14.65
N SER A 331 15.50 15.31 -13.40
CA SER A 331 16.48 15.16 -12.33
C SER A 331 16.00 14.10 -11.35
N VAL A 332 16.89 13.22 -10.92
CA VAL A 332 16.57 12.16 -9.94
C VAL A 332 17.72 12.03 -8.95
N LEU A 333 17.41 11.80 -7.67
CA LEU A 333 18.42 11.67 -6.61
C LEU A 333 19.07 10.27 -6.59
N GLN A 334 19.39 9.74 -7.77
CA GLN A 334 20.02 8.46 -7.97
C GLN A 334 20.99 8.53 -9.14
N ASP A 335 22.12 7.85 -9.03
CA ASP A 335 23.01 7.60 -10.17
C ASP A 335 22.29 6.64 -11.14
N VAL A 336 22.32 6.91 -12.44
CA VAL A 336 21.53 6.15 -13.44
C VAL A 336 22.41 5.66 -14.58
N ASP A 337 22.27 4.39 -14.95
CA ASP A 337 22.80 3.78 -16.16
C ASP A 337 21.74 3.87 -17.26
N TRP A 338 21.85 4.89 -18.13
CA TRP A 338 20.85 5.19 -19.15
C TRP A 338 20.80 4.12 -20.24
N ASN A 339 21.92 3.47 -20.56
CA ASN A 339 21.94 2.37 -21.51
C ASN A 339 21.05 1.21 -21.05
N ALA A 340 21.04 0.91 -19.75
CA ALA A 340 20.18 -0.12 -19.18
C ALA A 340 18.69 0.26 -19.13
N THR A 341 18.36 1.56 -19.20
CA THR A 341 16.95 2.02 -19.16
C THR A 341 16.26 1.91 -20.50
N GLY A 342 17.00 1.95 -21.61
CA GLY A 342 16.43 2.14 -22.95
C GLY A 342 15.95 3.57 -23.25
N LEU A 343 16.24 4.53 -22.37
CA LEU A 343 16.01 5.96 -22.58
C LEU A 343 17.29 6.64 -23.08
N ASN A 344 17.13 7.74 -23.80
CA ASN A 344 18.25 8.63 -24.08
C ASN A 344 18.33 9.70 -22.98
N ALA A 345 19.55 10.07 -22.58
CA ALA A 345 19.79 11.17 -21.66
C ALA A 345 20.88 12.09 -22.20
N TYR A 346 20.70 13.39 -21.98
CA TYR A 346 21.55 14.43 -22.54
C TYR A 346 21.85 15.52 -21.51
N TYR A 347 23.10 15.97 -21.51
CA TYR A 347 23.52 17.22 -20.86
C TYR A 347 23.32 18.36 -21.86
N VAL A 348 23.04 19.57 -21.37
CA VAL A 348 23.13 20.78 -22.23
C VAL A 348 24.50 21.39 -22.01
N THR A 349 25.38 21.31 -23.01
CA THR A 349 26.81 21.66 -22.88
C THR A 349 27.16 23.01 -23.50
N GLY A 350 26.25 23.59 -24.29
CA GLY A 350 26.44 24.90 -24.94
C GLY A 350 25.13 25.51 -25.43
N TYR A 351 25.23 26.72 -25.99
CA TYR A 351 24.12 27.43 -26.63
C TYR A 351 24.63 28.40 -27.69
N ASN A 352 23.75 28.79 -28.61
CA ASN A 352 23.99 29.81 -29.63
C ASN A 352 22.87 30.86 -29.58
N VAL A 353 23.29 32.12 -29.42
CA VAL A 353 22.41 33.28 -29.26
C VAL A 353 21.70 33.64 -30.57
N GLU A 354 22.39 33.54 -31.70
CA GLU A 354 21.87 33.92 -33.02
C GLU A 354 20.85 32.90 -33.52
N GLU A 355 21.19 31.62 -33.40
CA GLU A 355 20.32 30.49 -33.78
C GLU A 355 19.20 30.26 -32.76
N LYS A 356 19.34 30.78 -31.54
CA LYS A 356 18.45 30.51 -30.39
C LYS A 356 18.32 29.02 -30.13
N MET A 357 19.46 28.32 -30.13
CA MET A 357 19.54 26.88 -29.91
C MET A 357 20.41 26.55 -28.70
N VAL A 358 20.06 25.48 -27.98
CA VAL A 358 20.97 24.83 -27.03
C VAL A 358 21.53 23.55 -27.63
N TYR A 359 22.80 23.29 -27.31
CA TYR A 359 23.56 22.15 -27.78
C TYR A 359 23.65 21.09 -26.71
N THR A 360 23.37 19.85 -27.07
CA THR A 360 23.35 18.75 -26.12
C THR A 360 24.44 17.73 -26.38
N HIS A 361 24.78 16.99 -25.32
CA HIS A 361 25.73 15.89 -25.36
C HIS A 361 25.09 14.66 -24.74
N LYS A 362 24.93 13.60 -25.53
CA LYS A 362 24.33 12.34 -25.06
C LYS A 362 25.26 11.67 -24.06
N VAL A 363 24.70 11.18 -22.96
CA VAL A 363 25.44 10.46 -21.91
C VAL A 363 24.89 9.06 -21.73
N THR A 364 25.77 8.13 -21.37
CA THR A 364 25.44 6.73 -21.06
C THR A 364 25.03 6.51 -19.61
N ASP A 365 25.45 7.41 -18.73
CA ASP A 365 25.22 7.36 -17.29
C ASP A 365 25.27 8.78 -16.70
N SER A 366 24.73 8.99 -15.50
CA SER A 366 24.69 10.30 -14.85
C SER A 366 24.78 10.24 -13.33
N TYR A 367 25.37 11.28 -12.74
CA TYR A 367 25.33 11.49 -11.28
C TYR A 367 23.91 11.81 -10.80
N ARG A 368 23.61 11.46 -9.55
CA ARG A 368 22.40 11.88 -8.85
C ARG A 368 22.25 13.40 -8.83
N GLY A 369 21.00 13.87 -9.00
CA GLY A 369 20.62 15.28 -8.85
C GLY A 369 21.00 16.20 -10.01
N VAL A 370 21.73 15.72 -11.02
CA VAL A 370 22.03 16.54 -12.20
C VAL A 370 20.77 16.81 -13.02
N GLY A 371 20.77 17.91 -13.76
CA GLY A 371 19.72 18.20 -14.73
C GLY A 371 20.02 17.50 -16.06
N LEU A 372 19.02 16.86 -16.65
CA LEU A 372 19.12 16.13 -17.90
C LEU A 372 17.96 16.48 -18.80
N LEU A 373 18.17 16.37 -20.11
CA LEU A 373 17.07 16.11 -21.03
C LEU A 373 16.98 14.61 -21.26
N ILE A 374 15.77 14.05 -21.19
CA ILE A 374 15.53 12.66 -21.54
C ILE A 374 14.46 12.54 -22.64
N ASP A 375 14.65 11.57 -23.52
CA ASP A 375 13.66 11.18 -24.54
C ASP A 375 13.78 9.69 -24.92
N GLY A 376 13.13 9.28 -26.01
CA GLY A 376 13.13 7.89 -26.47
C GLY A 376 12.12 6.99 -25.73
N PHE A 377 11.25 7.58 -24.91
CA PHE A 377 10.19 6.87 -24.22
C PHE A 377 8.91 6.73 -25.06
N LYS A 378 8.08 5.76 -24.66
CA LYS A 378 6.67 5.64 -25.06
C LYS A 378 5.80 6.06 -23.88
N THR A 379 4.70 6.75 -24.15
CA THR A 379 3.68 7.07 -23.14
C THR A 379 3.13 5.78 -22.52
N ASP A 380 2.72 5.84 -21.25
CA ASP A 380 2.22 4.72 -20.44
C ASP A 380 3.19 3.56 -20.18
N SER A 381 4.44 3.64 -20.64
CA SER A 381 5.46 2.61 -20.38
C SER A 381 6.29 2.95 -19.15
N ILE A 382 6.49 1.96 -18.27
CA ILE A 382 7.36 2.10 -17.10
C ILE A 382 8.80 1.78 -17.49
N TYR A 383 9.69 2.73 -17.26
CA TYR A 383 11.13 2.61 -17.45
C TYR A 383 11.82 2.55 -16.08
N LYS A 384 12.44 1.41 -15.75
CA LYS A 384 13.18 1.24 -14.50
C LYS A 384 14.54 1.91 -14.63
N LEU A 385 14.85 2.85 -13.74
CA LEU A 385 16.10 3.62 -13.75
C LEU A 385 17.16 2.84 -12.96
N LYS A 386 17.82 1.90 -13.65
CA LYS A 386 18.86 1.06 -13.05
C LYS A 386 19.97 1.92 -12.46
N LYS A 387 20.40 1.60 -11.23
CA LYS A 387 21.51 2.32 -10.58
C LYS A 387 22.83 2.01 -11.30
N ALA A 388 23.58 3.06 -11.65
CA ALA A 388 24.92 2.90 -12.20
C ALA A 388 25.92 2.45 -11.12
N GLU A 389 26.73 1.44 -11.42
CA GLU A 389 27.80 0.96 -10.53
C GLU A 389 29.07 1.80 -10.66
N THR A 390 29.33 2.30 -11.86
CA THR A 390 30.42 3.22 -12.19
C THR A 390 29.88 4.39 -13.00
N ILE A 391 30.50 5.55 -12.86
CA ILE A 391 30.14 6.75 -13.60
C ILE A 391 31.29 7.13 -14.52
N SER A 392 30.99 7.26 -15.81
CA SER A 392 31.94 7.72 -16.83
C SER A 392 32.26 9.20 -16.64
N PRO A 393 33.43 9.70 -17.11
CA PRO A 393 33.71 11.13 -17.13
C PRO A 393 32.56 11.93 -17.75
N LYS A 394 32.22 13.08 -17.14
CA LYS A 394 31.14 13.95 -17.62
C LYS A 394 31.69 15.16 -18.35
N PRO A 395 30.91 15.74 -19.28
CA PRO A 395 31.24 17.03 -19.86
C PRO A 395 31.48 18.07 -18.78
N ASP A 396 32.45 18.96 -19.00
CA ASP A 396 32.84 20.00 -18.03
C ASP A 396 31.71 20.99 -17.70
N LYS A 397 30.70 21.09 -18.57
CA LYS A 397 29.57 22.00 -18.43
C LYS A 397 28.23 21.28 -18.56
N ASN A 398 27.29 21.70 -17.73
CA ASN A 398 25.87 21.41 -17.90
C ASN A 398 25.06 22.65 -17.53
N TYR A 399 24.35 23.21 -18.50
CA TYR A 399 23.48 24.37 -18.29
C TYR A 399 22.11 23.99 -17.70
N LEU A 400 21.81 22.68 -17.60
CA LEU A 400 20.64 22.21 -16.88
C LEU A 400 20.92 22.09 -15.38
N VAL A 401 20.10 22.81 -14.62
CA VAL A 401 20.07 22.73 -13.17
C VAL A 401 18.93 21.79 -12.78
N GLY A 402 19.28 20.67 -12.15
CA GLY A 402 18.32 19.71 -11.62
C GLY A 402 17.83 20.11 -10.23
N ASN A 403 16.57 19.86 -9.92
CA ASN A 403 15.98 20.05 -8.61
C ASN A 403 15.33 18.76 -8.09
N ALA A 404 16.16 17.76 -7.78
CA ALA A 404 15.66 16.42 -7.39
C ALA A 404 14.95 16.36 -6.02
N ARG A 405 15.09 17.37 -5.15
CA ARG A 405 14.58 17.36 -3.76
C ARG A 405 13.55 18.44 -3.46
N GLU A 406 13.79 19.64 -3.95
CA GLU A 406 13.08 20.84 -3.51
C GLU A 406 12.32 21.48 -4.66
N GLU A 407 11.24 22.18 -4.31
CA GLU A 407 10.58 23.09 -5.23
C GLU A 407 11.51 24.27 -5.53
N VAL A 408 11.61 24.64 -6.80
CA VAL A 408 12.43 25.78 -7.22
C VAL A 408 11.54 26.79 -7.92
N VAL A 409 11.61 28.04 -7.47
CA VAL A 409 10.95 29.16 -8.14
C VAL A 409 11.87 29.66 -9.25
N VAL A 410 11.46 29.43 -10.49
CA VAL A 410 12.11 29.95 -11.69
C VAL A 410 11.56 31.35 -11.96
N THR A 411 12.45 32.35 -12.08
CA THR A 411 12.05 33.76 -12.25
C THR A 411 12.75 34.46 -13.40
N ASN A 412 12.13 35.54 -13.86
CA ASN A 412 12.63 36.41 -14.93
C ASN A 412 13.21 37.74 -14.39
N LYS A 413 13.55 37.82 -13.10
CA LYS A 413 13.90 39.10 -12.46
C LYS A 413 15.40 39.39 -12.34
N ASP A 414 16.26 38.45 -12.70
CA ASP A 414 17.71 38.63 -12.63
C ASP A 414 18.24 39.15 -13.98
N GLN A 415 18.96 40.28 -13.93
CA GLN A 415 19.54 40.93 -15.11
C GLN A 415 20.74 40.14 -15.67
N TRP A 416 21.31 39.23 -14.88
CA TRP A 416 22.55 38.50 -15.18
C TRP A 416 22.35 36.99 -15.37
N THR A 417 21.21 36.46 -14.94
CA THR A 417 20.87 35.04 -15.04
C THR A 417 19.52 34.88 -15.73
N SER A 418 19.52 34.30 -16.93
CA SER A 418 18.29 33.93 -17.61
C SER A 418 17.94 32.47 -17.32
N GLN A 419 16.73 32.24 -16.82
CA GLN A 419 16.22 30.91 -16.49
C GLN A 419 15.05 30.55 -17.41
N TYR A 420 15.06 29.33 -17.93
CA TYR A 420 14.06 28.85 -18.88
C TYR A 420 13.45 27.54 -18.40
N LEU A 421 12.12 27.48 -18.49
CA LEU A 421 11.32 26.29 -18.25
C LEU A 421 11.35 25.40 -19.49
N PHE A 422 11.12 24.10 -19.29
CA PHE A 422 11.05 23.16 -20.40
C PHE A 422 9.59 22.87 -20.78
N SER A 423 9.30 22.85 -22.07
CA SER A 423 8.03 22.35 -22.60
C SER A 423 8.17 20.89 -23.03
N GLU A 424 7.55 19.99 -22.28
CA GLU A 424 7.60 18.54 -22.53
C GLU A 424 6.98 18.15 -23.89
N SER A 425 5.96 18.90 -24.36
CA SER A 425 5.25 18.64 -25.61
C SER A 425 5.87 19.32 -26.83
N ASN A 426 6.45 20.51 -26.66
CA ASN A 426 7.06 21.27 -27.75
C ASN A 426 8.57 21.00 -27.92
N LYS A 427 9.20 20.30 -26.95
CA LYS A 427 10.65 20.03 -26.93
C LYS A 427 11.48 21.30 -27.06
N ASN A 428 11.15 22.33 -26.29
CA ASN A 428 11.91 23.58 -26.26
C ASN A 428 12.01 24.15 -24.84
N PHE A 429 13.01 25.02 -24.64
CA PHE A 429 13.08 25.85 -23.45
C PHE A 429 12.39 27.18 -23.72
N TRP A 430 11.64 27.69 -22.76
CA TRP A 430 10.92 28.94 -22.88
C TRP A 430 11.00 29.74 -21.59
N ARG A 431 10.97 31.05 -21.75
CA ARG A 431 11.07 32.01 -20.65
C ARG A 431 9.68 32.43 -20.24
N SER A 432 9.37 32.26 -18.96
CA SER A 432 8.09 32.70 -18.42
C SER A 432 8.08 34.20 -18.16
N SER A 433 6.95 34.85 -18.45
CA SER A 433 6.70 36.25 -18.08
C SER A 433 6.42 36.43 -16.58
N THR A 434 6.06 35.35 -15.89
CA THR A 434 5.82 35.31 -14.44
C THR A 434 6.68 34.25 -13.76
N SER A 435 6.86 34.35 -12.45
CA SER A 435 7.50 33.27 -11.69
C SER A 435 6.73 31.96 -11.81
N TYR A 436 7.45 30.84 -11.85
CA TYR A 436 6.88 29.50 -11.93
C TYR A 436 7.57 28.58 -10.93
N THR A 437 6.80 27.78 -10.19
CA THR A 437 7.34 26.82 -9.22
C THR A 437 7.48 25.44 -9.88
N LEU A 438 8.71 24.99 -10.05
CA LEU A 438 9.03 23.64 -10.48
C LEU A 438 8.92 22.67 -9.30
N LYS A 439 8.28 21.53 -9.54
CA LYS A 439 8.18 20.44 -8.56
C LYS A 439 9.50 19.68 -8.42
N PRO A 440 9.72 18.94 -7.32
CA PRO A 440 10.85 18.03 -7.21
C PRO A 440 10.93 17.05 -8.39
N GLY A 441 12.16 16.83 -8.84
CA GLY A 441 12.49 16.03 -10.02
C GLY A 441 12.66 16.86 -11.30
N SER A 442 12.17 18.09 -11.37
CA SER A 442 12.34 18.90 -12.57
C SER A 442 13.82 19.27 -12.84
N ALA A 443 14.07 19.76 -14.05
CA ALA A 443 15.28 20.50 -14.38
C ALA A 443 14.91 21.73 -15.20
N TYR A 444 15.76 22.75 -15.15
CA TYR A 444 15.58 23.98 -15.91
C TYR A 444 16.90 24.47 -16.48
N LEU A 445 16.83 25.21 -17.58
CA LEU A 445 18.00 25.78 -18.21
C LEU A 445 18.37 27.09 -17.52
N LYS A 446 19.62 27.23 -17.12
CA LYS A 446 20.17 28.44 -16.50
C LYS A 446 21.39 28.91 -17.29
N ILE A 447 21.28 30.08 -17.91
CA ILE A 447 22.38 30.71 -18.66
C ILE A 447 22.75 32.03 -17.98
N GLN A 448 24.04 32.18 -17.68
CA GLN A 448 24.62 33.41 -17.12
C GLN A 448 25.33 34.19 -18.21
N ASP A 449 24.54 34.89 -19.03
CA ASP A 449 25.01 35.68 -20.16
C ASP A 449 24.01 36.81 -20.45
N PHE A 450 24.51 38.03 -20.63
CA PHE A 450 23.67 39.19 -20.95
C PHE A 450 23.10 39.12 -22.37
N ALA A 451 23.77 38.43 -23.30
CA ALA A 451 23.34 38.29 -24.69
C ALA A 451 22.00 37.54 -24.81
N VAL A 452 21.65 36.69 -23.83
CA VAL A 452 20.40 35.91 -23.86
C VAL A 452 19.22 36.63 -23.20
N LYS A 453 19.38 37.87 -22.73
CA LYS A 453 18.36 38.57 -21.93
C LYS A 453 17.04 38.82 -22.68
N ASP A 454 17.07 38.91 -24.01
CA ASP A 454 15.88 39.19 -24.83
C ASP A 454 15.38 37.93 -25.57
N ILE A 455 16.02 36.78 -25.33
CA ILE A 455 15.61 35.50 -25.90
C ILE A 455 14.49 34.92 -25.05
N ASN A 456 13.35 34.65 -25.69
CA ASN A 456 12.17 34.09 -25.02
C ASN A 456 12.08 32.57 -25.13
N SER A 457 12.81 31.96 -26.06
CA SER A 457 12.82 30.50 -26.23
C SER A 457 14.11 30.05 -26.88
N PHE A 458 14.58 28.88 -26.45
CA PHE A 458 15.62 28.11 -27.11
C PHE A 458 15.05 26.81 -27.67
N GLY A 459 15.32 26.54 -28.95
CA GLY A 459 15.20 25.19 -29.50
C GLY A 459 16.34 24.30 -29.02
N ILE A 460 16.33 23.03 -29.43
CA ILE A 460 17.27 22.01 -28.94
C ILE A 460 17.87 21.30 -30.13
N ASP A 461 19.20 21.30 -30.19
CA ASP A 461 19.96 20.49 -31.11
C ASP A 461 20.55 19.29 -30.35
N ILE A 462 20.12 18.10 -30.76
CA ILE A 462 20.59 16.83 -30.21
C ILE A 462 21.76 16.20 -30.98
N TYR A 463 22.19 16.84 -32.06
CA TYR A 463 23.19 16.35 -33.02
C TYR A 463 24.46 17.18 -33.08
N SER A 464 24.49 18.40 -32.51
CA SER A 464 25.61 19.37 -32.56
C SER A 464 27.02 18.87 -32.21
N GLN A 465 27.16 17.66 -31.66
CA GLN A 465 28.44 17.06 -31.25
C GLN A 465 28.71 15.71 -31.92
N ALA A 466 27.84 15.26 -32.82
CA ALA A 466 28.06 14.03 -33.56
C ALA A 466 28.92 14.33 -34.81
N PRO A 467 29.97 13.55 -35.08
CA PRO A 467 30.79 13.77 -36.27
C PRO A 467 29.97 13.43 -37.54
N GLY A 468 29.87 14.40 -38.45
CA GLY A 468 29.15 14.28 -39.73
C GLY A 468 27.74 14.89 -39.70
N ASP A 469 27.25 15.26 -40.87
CA ASP A 469 25.87 15.72 -41.09
C ASP A 469 24.88 14.55 -40.88
N ILE A 470 24.05 14.64 -39.84
CA ILE A 470 23.12 13.56 -39.44
C ILE A 470 21.71 13.81 -39.95
N ASN A 471 21.35 15.06 -40.21
CA ASN A 471 20.02 15.50 -40.65
C ASN A 471 19.95 15.84 -42.15
N GLY A 472 21.09 15.83 -42.85
CA GLY A 472 21.18 15.99 -44.30
C GLY A 472 21.07 17.44 -44.77
N ASP A 473 21.34 18.43 -43.92
CA ASP A 473 21.25 19.85 -44.26
C ASP A 473 22.60 20.55 -44.51
N GLY A 474 23.71 19.80 -44.54
CA GLY A 474 25.04 20.27 -44.90
C GLY A 474 25.87 20.68 -43.69
#